data_AF-A0A7V9EVN9-F1
#
_entry.id   AF-A0A7V9EVN9-F1
#
_cell.length_a   1.000
_cell.length_b   1.000
_cell.length_c   1.000
_cell.angle_alpha   90.00
_cell.angle_beta   90.00
_cell.angle_gamma   90.00
#
_symmetry.space_group_name_H-M   'P 1'
#
loop_
_entity.id
_entity.type
_entity.pdbx_description
1 polymer ?
#
loop_
_entity_poly.entity_id
_entity_poly.type
_entity_poly.pdbx_seq_one_letter_code
_entity_poly.pdbx_strand_id
1 'polypeptide(L)'
;LRLLGVHLDGVPLDLAAALLPGRSRLQPGLAVHLHAHARSQRRHADDARPAGGVRDGSKGAPRFSEQAFRGLIDSLTTAVRKQGWEPAESAWRDYYAAKESYSDEAMASKEQLVATFIGRIQPGSVWDLGANTGRFSWLAARAGASVVALEMDPSAVEVSWRQVVAGEAPAFLPLVMDLANPSPGLGWGHAERSSLNERGPADLALALALVHHLAIANNVPLTDVAAWLAGLCQWLILEWVPKDDPMVRRLLASRQDVFDGYCEQGLEDALSSWFEVVQREPVRSSQRTLYLLRRR
;
A
#
# COMPACT_ATOMS: atom_id res chain seq x y z
N LEU A 1 -9.18 4.25 -2.57
CA LEU A 1 -7.90 4.95 -2.29
C LEU A 1 -7.83 6.33 -2.93
N ARG A 2 -8.17 6.50 -4.23
CA ARG A 2 -8.12 7.83 -4.90
C ARG A 2 -8.84 8.96 -4.13
N LEU A 3 -9.95 8.66 -3.45
CA LEU A 3 -10.65 9.63 -2.60
C LEU A 3 -9.75 10.25 -1.51
N LEU A 4 -8.86 9.47 -0.90
CA LEU A 4 -7.94 9.95 0.13
C LEU A 4 -6.81 10.82 -0.44
N GLY A 5 -6.47 10.65 -1.72
CA GLY A 5 -5.53 11.51 -2.43
C GLY A 5 -6.15 12.85 -2.83
N VAL A 6 -7.44 12.86 -3.21
CA VAL A 6 -8.17 14.08 -3.59
C VAL A 6 -8.56 14.91 -2.37
N HIS A 7 -8.94 14.25 -1.27
CA HIS A 7 -9.39 14.90 -0.04
C HIS A 7 -8.35 14.75 1.07
N LEU A 8 -7.36 15.64 1.08
CA LEU A 8 -6.21 15.59 2.00
C LEU A 8 -6.60 15.66 3.48
N ASP A 9 -7.71 16.35 3.79
CA ASP A 9 -8.27 16.52 5.14
C ASP A 9 -9.34 15.48 5.49
N GLY A 10 -9.49 14.46 4.65
CA GLY A 10 -10.49 13.41 4.81
C GLY A 10 -11.68 13.58 3.88
N VAL A 11 -12.37 12.46 3.63
CA VAL A 11 -13.53 12.41 2.73
C VAL A 11 -14.63 13.35 3.24
N PRO A 12 -15.18 14.26 2.38
CA PRO A 12 -16.28 15.13 2.76
C PRO A 12 -17.42 14.32 3.39
N LEU A 13 -17.91 14.82 4.52
CA LEU A 13 -18.84 14.08 5.37
C LEU A 13 -20.11 13.66 4.64
N ASP A 14 -20.57 14.53 3.74
CA ASP A 14 -21.80 14.36 3.00
C ASP A 14 -21.64 13.36 1.84
N LEU A 15 -20.46 13.32 1.20
CA LEU A 15 -20.05 12.27 0.29
C LEU A 15 -19.94 10.93 1.02
N ALA A 16 -19.27 10.89 2.17
CA ALA A 16 -19.13 9.68 2.98
C ALA A 16 -20.51 9.11 3.37
N ALA A 17 -21.44 9.97 3.83
CA ALA A 17 -22.81 9.57 4.17
C ALA A 17 -23.61 9.03 2.97
N ALA A 18 -23.35 9.55 1.75
CA ALA A 18 -24.01 9.11 0.53
C ALA A 18 -23.46 7.77 -0.01
N LEU A 19 -22.17 7.50 0.20
CA LEU A 19 -21.51 6.26 -0.24
C LEU A 19 -21.85 5.05 0.65
N LEU A 20 -22.23 5.28 1.91
CA LEU A 20 -22.52 4.20 2.84
C LEU A 20 -23.89 3.54 2.56
N PRO A 21 -24.01 2.21 2.76
CA PRO A 21 -25.28 1.53 2.59
C PRO A 21 -26.30 2.02 3.62
N GLY A 22 -27.60 1.97 3.27
CA GLY A 22 -28.68 2.49 4.12
C GLY A 22 -28.70 1.90 5.54
N ARG A 23 -28.23 0.65 5.71
CA ARG A 23 -28.07 -0.01 7.02
C ARG A 23 -27.16 0.75 8.00
N SER A 24 -26.23 1.58 7.51
CA SER A 24 -25.37 2.41 8.36
C SER A 24 -26.16 3.42 9.20
N ARG A 25 -27.37 3.80 8.77
CA ARG A 25 -28.28 4.67 9.53
C ARG A 25 -28.88 4.00 10.77
N LEU A 26 -28.85 2.66 10.83
CA LEU A 26 -29.34 1.88 11.96
C LEU A 26 -28.26 1.67 13.03
N GLN A 27 -27.00 1.98 12.71
CA GLN A 27 -25.90 1.89 13.67
C GLN A 27 -25.75 3.23 14.42
N PRO A 28 -25.99 3.29 15.74
CA PRO A 28 -26.09 4.57 16.46
C PRO A 28 -24.89 5.50 16.29
N GLY A 29 -23.67 4.95 16.34
CA GLY A 29 -22.44 5.72 16.15
C GLY A 29 -22.36 6.37 14.76
N LEU A 30 -22.61 5.61 13.70
CA LEU A 30 -22.57 6.14 12.33
C LEU A 30 -23.75 7.06 12.03
N ALA A 31 -24.94 6.75 12.58
CA ALA A 31 -26.13 7.58 12.45
C ALA A 31 -25.90 9.00 12.99
N VAL A 32 -25.26 9.12 14.16
CA VAL A 32 -24.93 10.42 14.77
C VAL A 32 -23.77 11.09 14.04
N HIS A 33 -22.62 10.41 13.95
CA HIS A 33 -21.37 11.04 13.52
C HIS A 33 -21.25 11.27 12.03
N LEU A 34 -21.98 10.51 11.20
CA LEU A 34 -21.99 10.68 9.75
C LEU A 34 -23.32 11.30 9.27
N HIS A 35 -24.43 10.61 9.46
CA HIS A 35 -25.70 11.00 8.82
C HIS A 35 -26.33 12.25 9.43
N ALA A 36 -26.47 12.31 10.76
CA ALA A 36 -27.03 13.47 11.44
C ALA A 36 -26.12 14.69 11.33
N HIS A 37 -24.80 14.48 11.47
CA HIS A 37 -23.83 15.55 11.32
C HIS A 37 -23.78 16.10 9.88
N ALA A 38 -23.78 15.25 8.84
CA ALA A 38 -23.89 15.69 7.45
C ALA A 38 -25.16 16.51 7.20
N ARG A 39 -26.30 16.07 7.75
CA ARG A 39 -27.58 16.78 7.62
C ARG A 39 -27.56 18.13 8.34
N SER A 40 -26.92 18.21 9.50
CA SER A 40 -26.74 19.46 10.24
C SER A 40 -25.88 20.45 9.46
N GLN A 41 -24.73 20.01 8.92
CA GLN A 41 -23.85 20.85 8.10
C GLN A 41 -24.60 21.42 6.88
N ARG A 42 -25.38 20.58 6.17
CA ARG A 42 -26.19 21.05 5.03
C ARG A 42 -27.26 22.06 5.41
N ARG A 43 -27.90 21.89 6.57
CA ARG A 43 -28.93 22.83 7.07
C ARG A 43 -28.37 24.20 7.41
N HIS A 44 -27.10 24.26 7.83
CA HIS A 44 -26.43 25.49 8.25
C HIS A 44 -25.40 26.00 7.22
N ALA A 45 -25.33 25.41 6.04
CA ALA A 45 -24.40 25.83 4.98
C ALA A 45 -24.71 27.25 4.48
N ASP A 46 -26.00 27.62 4.41
CA ASP A 46 -26.47 28.94 3.99
C ASP A 46 -26.48 29.98 5.13
N ASP A 47 -26.28 29.53 6.39
CA ASP A 47 -26.22 30.42 7.57
C ASP A 47 -24.83 31.07 7.74
N ALA A 48 -23.87 30.75 6.87
CA ALA A 48 -22.50 31.27 6.88
C ALA A 48 -22.46 32.76 6.52
N ARG A 49 -22.81 33.62 7.47
CA ARG A 49 -22.48 35.05 7.42
C ARG A 49 -20.95 35.22 7.49
N PRO A 50 -20.37 36.23 6.81
CA PRO A 50 -18.92 36.47 6.83
C PRO A 50 -18.41 36.61 8.27
N ALA A 51 -17.27 35.99 8.55
CA ALA A 51 -16.60 35.94 9.85
C ALA A 51 -16.03 37.29 10.35
N GLY A 52 -16.71 38.41 10.09
CA GLY A 52 -16.36 39.76 10.53
C GLY A 52 -17.33 40.37 11.55
N GLY A 53 -18.43 39.70 11.88
CA GLY A 53 -19.39 40.18 12.87
C GLY A 53 -19.19 39.50 14.22
N VAL A 54 -18.53 40.18 15.18
CA VAL A 54 -18.59 39.79 16.60
C VAL A 54 -20.08 39.74 16.98
N ARG A 55 -20.60 38.53 17.20
CA ARG A 55 -21.94 38.37 17.78
C ARG A 55 -21.85 38.86 19.21
N ASP A 56 -22.55 39.96 19.49
CA ASP A 56 -22.82 40.42 20.84
C ASP A 56 -23.38 39.26 21.68
N GLY A 57 -22.74 38.98 22.82
CA GLY A 57 -22.81 37.74 23.59
C GLY A 57 -24.10 37.55 24.38
N SER A 58 -25.26 37.95 23.86
CA SER A 58 -26.53 37.90 24.57
C SER A 58 -27.61 37.17 23.77
N LYS A 59 -27.68 35.85 23.95
CA LYS A 59 -28.89 35.00 24.10
C LYS A 59 -28.57 33.53 23.75
N GLY A 60 -28.40 32.72 24.79
CA GLY A 60 -28.86 31.32 24.79
C GLY A 60 -28.17 30.31 23.87
N ALA A 61 -26.90 30.52 23.46
CA ALA A 61 -26.14 29.38 22.92
C ALA A 61 -25.89 28.38 24.07
N PRO A 62 -26.35 27.13 23.97
CA PRO A 62 -26.10 26.14 25.03
C PRO A 62 -24.58 26.03 25.23
N ARG A 63 -24.12 26.25 26.46
CA ARG A 63 -22.69 26.08 26.79
C ARG A 63 -22.37 24.60 26.62
N PHE A 64 -21.56 24.29 25.61
CA PHE A 64 -21.04 22.96 25.40
C PHE A 64 -20.02 22.67 26.50
N SER A 65 -20.42 21.88 27.50
CA SER A 65 -19.56 21.60 28.66
C SER A 65 -18.38 20.70 28.25
N GLU A 66 -17.30 20.74 29.01
CA GLU A 66 -16.17 19.82 28.83
C GLU A 66 -16.64 18.36 28.89
N GLN A 67 -17.56 18.04 29.80
CA GLN A 67 -18.15 16.72 29.92
C GLN A 67 -18.90 16.30 28.63
N ALA A 68 -19.64 17.22 28.00
CA ALA A 68 -20.30 16.96 26.72
C ALA A 68 -19.28 16.71 25.59
N PHE A 69 -18.15 17.43 25.60
CA PHE A 69 -17.07 17.22 24.62
C PHE A 69 -16.38 15.88 24.78
N ARG A 70 -16.06 15.50 26.02
CA ARG A 70 -15.49 14.16 26.31
C ARG A 70 -16.45 13.06 25.89
N GLY A 71 -17.75 13.19 26.21
CA GLY A 71 -18.76 12.23 25.77
C GLY A 71 -18.88 12.10 24.25
N LEU A 72 -18.72 13.20 23.50
CA LEU A 72 -18.70 13.18 22.03
C LEU A 72 -17.46 12.43 21.50
N ILE A 73 -16.27 12.70 22.05
CA ILE A 73 -15.02 12.01 21.69
C ILE A 73 -15.12 10.53 22.01
N ASP A 74 -15.63 10.15 23.18
CA ASP A 74 -15.79 8.76 23.59
C ASP A 74 -16.78 8.02 22.68
N SER A 75 -17.87 8.68 22.31
CA SER A 75 -18.84 8.17 21.34
C SER A 75 -18.21 7.94 19.97
N LEU A 76 -17.46 8.91 19.45
CA LEU A 76 -16.77 8.80 18.16
C LEU A 76 -15.70 7.71 18.19
N THR A 77 -14.89 7.67 19.24
CA THR A 77 -13.83 6.66 19.45
C THR A 77 -14.44 5.27 19.49
N THR A 78 -15.54 5.09 20.22
CA THR A 78 -16.28 3.82 20.28
C THR A 78 -16.85 3.45 18.90
N ALA A 79 -17.40 4.42 18.17
CA ALA A 79 -17.92 4.19 16.83
C ALA A 79 -16.82 3.72 15.87
N VAL A 80 -15.65 4.35 15.88
CA VAL A 80 -14.47 3.98 15.07
C VAL A 80 -13.95 2.59 15.45
N ARG A 81 -13.74 2.32 16.75
CA ARG A 81 -13.21 1.02 17.23
C ARG A 81 -14.11 -0.17 16.91
N LYS A 82 -15.43 0.05 16.80
CA LYS A 82 -16.40 -1.00 16.42
C LYS A 82 -16.45 -1.27 14.92
N GLN A 83 -15.78 -0.47 14.09
CA GLN A 83 -15.71 -0.75 12.67
C GLN A 83 -14.80 -1.95 12.46
N GLY A 84 -15.39 -3.02 11.93
CA GLY A 84 -14.67 -4.17 11.40
C GLY A 84 -15.01 -4.28 9.93
N TRP A 85 -14.01 -4.57 9.12
CA TRP A 85 -14.20 -4.92 7.73
C TRP A 85 -13.76 -6.36 7.54
N GLU A 86 -14.68 -7.22 7.10
CA GLU A 86 -14.31 -8.52 6.56
C GLU A 86 -14.10 -8.34 5.06
N PRO A 87 -12.88 -8.56 4.54
CA PRO A 87 -12.65 -8.44 3.12
C PRO A 87 -13.44 -9.53 2.39
N ALA A 88 -14.08 -9.14 1.29
CA ALA A 88 -14.68 -10.10 0.37
C ALA A 88 -13.60 -11.05 -0.16
N GLU A 89 -13.98 -12.25 -0.62
CA GLU A 89 -13.08 -13.10 -1.40
C GLU A 89 -12.57 -12.27 -2.59
N SER A 90 -11.27 -11.93 -2.57
CA SER A 90 -10.62 -11.17 -3.63
C SER A 90 -9.75 -12.12 -4.44
N ALA A 91 -9.64 -11.87 -5.74
CA ALA A 91 -8.75 -12.63 -6.62
C ALA A 91 -7.26 -12.58 -6.19
N TRP A 92 -6.89 -11.67 -5.29
CA TRP A 92 -5.52 -11.47 -4.80
C TRP A 92 -5.26 -12.11 -3.44
N ARG A 93 -6.26 -12.25 -2.55
CA ARG A 93 -6.15 -13.12 -1.36
C ARG A 93 -5.82 -14.55 -1.75
N ASP A 94 -6.43 -15.00 -2.85
CA ASP A 94 -6.21 -16.32 -3.39
C ASP A 94 -4.95 -16.41 -4.27
N TYR A 95 -4.17 -15.34 -4.46
CA TYR A 95 -2.97 -15.38 -5.31
C TYR A 95 -1.90 -16.39 -4.83
N TYR A 96 -1.79 -16.60 -3.51
CA TYR A 96 -0.96 -17.67 -2.95
C TYR A 96 -1.73 -18.97 -2.66
N ALA A 97 -3.07 -18.92 -2.56
CA ALA A 97 -3.89 -20.11 -2.36
C ALA A 97 -4.14 -20.87 -3.68
N ALA A 98 -4.18 -20.16 -4.80
CA ALA A 98 -4.18 -20.69 -6.14
C ALA A 98 -2.77 -21.19 -6.46
N LYS A 99 -2.58 -22.52 -6.43
CA LYS A 99 -1.34 -23.25 -6.77
C LYS A 99 -0.78 -23.00 -8.19
N GLU A 100 -1.27 -21.99 -8.90
CA GLU A 100 -0.95 -21.72 -10.31
C GLU A 100 0.41 -21.02 -10.49
N SER A 101 0.94 -20.33 -9.48
CA SER A 101 2.20 -19.57 -9.60
C SER A 101 3.42 -20.19 -8.92
N TYR A 102 3.23 -20.95 -7.84
CA TYR A 102 4.32 -21.65 -7.14
C TYR A 102 3.86 -23.03 -6.66
N SER A 103 4.74 -24.01 -6.78
CA SER A 103 4.69 -25.20 -5.93
C SER A 103 5.16 -24.85 -4.52
N ASP A 104 4.80 -25.68 -3.53
CA ASP A 104 5.28 -25.51 -2.15
C ASP A 104 6.81 -25.49 -2.08
N GLU A 105 7.48 -26.31 -2.90
CA GLU A 105 8.94 -26.36 -3.03
C GLU A 105 9.50 -25.04 -3.58
N ALA A 106 8.89 -24.49 -4.63
CA ALA A 106 9.35 -23.23 -5.22
C ALA A 106 9.18 -22.06 -4.24
N MET A 107 8.07 -22.04 -3.50
CA MET A 107 7.85 -21.04 -2.45
C MET A 107 8.88 -21.16 -1.33
N ALA A 108 9.13 -22.37 -0.82
CA ALA A 108 10.14 -22.60 0.22
C ALA A 108 11.54 -22.22 -0.25
N SER A 109 11.90 -22.54 -1.50
CA SER A 109 13.17 -22.13 -2.09
C SER A 109 13.30 -20.61 -2.16
N LYS A 110 12.23 -19.91 -2.56
CA LYS A 110 12.21 -18.44 -2.61
C LYS A 110 12.36 -17.83 -1.22
N GLU A 111 11.62 -18.32 -0.23
CA GLU A 111 11.73 -17.86 1.17
C GLU A 111 13.14 -18.03 1.72
N GLN A 112 13.76 -19.18 1.48
CA GLN A 112 15.12 -19.46 1.91
C GLN A 112 16.14 -18.48 1.29
N LEU A 113 16.03 -18.23 -0.02
CA LEU A 113 16.91 -17.31 -0.73
C LEU A 113 16.73 -15.86 -0.23
N VAL A 114 15.49 -15.40 -0.12
CA VAL A 114 15.19 -14.05 0.39
C VAL A 114 15.68 -13.88 1.84
N ALA A 115 15.46 -14.86 2.71
CA ALA A 115 15.96 -14.84 4.08
C ALA A 115 17.50 -14.82 4.13
N THR A 116 18.16 -15.57 3.25
CA THR A 116 19.63 -15.57 3.14
C THR A 116 20.16 -14.20 2.74
N PHE A 117 19.53 -13.56 1.76
CA PHE A 117 19.91 -12.21 1.33
C PHE A 117 19.66 -11.16 2.40
N ILE A 118 18.50 -11.20 3.07
CA ILE A 118 18.21 -10.31 4.22
C ILE A 118 19.24 -10.51 5.33
N GLY A 119 19.57 -11.77 5.68
CA GLY A 119 20.57 -12.09 6.70
C GLY A 119 21.98 -11.63 6.36
N ARG A 120 22.33 -11.57 5.06
CA ARG A 120 23.60 -11.04 4.56
C ARG A 120 23.67 -9.51 4.63
N ILE A 121 22.57 -8.83 4.29
CA ILE A 121 22.51 -7.36 4.24
C ILE A 121 22.31 -6.75 5.63
N GLN A 122 21.52 -7.42 6.47
CA GLN A 122 21.07 -6.94 7.78
C GLN A 122 20.50 -5.51 7.74
N PRO A 123 19.47 -5.25 6.90
CA PRO A 123 18.95 -3.89 6.70
C PRO A 123 18.24 -3.37 7.96
N GLY A 124 18.37 -2.08 8.25
CA GLY A 124 17.60 -1.41 9.30
C GLY A 124 16.16 -1.11 8.87
N SER A 125 15.97 -0.85 7.58
CA SER A 125 14.68 -0.55 6.96
C SER A 125 14.44 -1.35 5.67
N VAL A 126 13.22 -1.90 5.52
CA VAL A 126 12.81 -2.67 4.34
C VAL A 126 11.51 -2.12 3.76
N TRP A 127 11.49 -1.87 2.45
CA TRP A 127 10.28 -1.59 1.71
C TRP A 127 9.88 -2.81 0.86
N ASP A 128 8.78 -3.47 1.19
CA ASP A 128 8.26 -4.60 0.41
C ASP A 128 7.25 -4.08 -0.62
N LEU A 129 7.64 -4.06 -1.89
CA LEU A 129 6.89 -3.47 -3.00
C LEU A 129 6.05 -4.55 -3.69
N GLY A 130 4.73 -4.53 -3.46
CA GLY A 130 3.82 -5.60 -3.90
C GLY A 130 3.80 -6.76 -2.90
N ALA A 131 3.69 -6.42 -1.61
CA ALA A 131 3.89 -7.36 -0.51
C ALA A 131 2.80 -8.44 -0.38
N ASN A 132 1.67 -8.28 -1.07
CA ASN A 132 0.49 -9.12 -0.93
C ASN A 132 0.08 -9.27 0.55
N THR A 133 0.09 -10.48 1.12
CA THR A 133 -0.24 -10.74 2.53
C THR A 133 0.95 -10.57 3.49
N GLY A 134 2.09 -10.05 3.02
CA GLY A 134 3.25 -9.71 3.84
C GLY A 134 4.17 -10.89 4.17
N ARG A 135 4.08 -12.03 3.48
CA ARG A 135 4.89 -13.23 3.74
C ARG A 135 6.40 -12.92 3.82
N PHE A 136 6.93 -12.16 2.87
CA PHE A 136 8.35 -11.77 2.85
C PHE A 136 8.66 -10.56 3.74
N SER A 137 7.71 -9.63 3.88
CA SER A 137 7.74 -8.57 4.88
C SER A 137 7.99 -9.13 6.29
N TRP A 138 7.35 -10.24 6.65
CA TRP A 138 7.54 -10.90 7.95
C TRP A 138 8.94 -11.48 8.14
N LEU A 139 9.58 -11.98 7.08
CA LEU A 139 10.97 -12.45 7.16
C LEU A 139 11.90 -11.30 7.54
N ALA A 140 11.73 -10.14 6.91
CA ALA A 140 12.50 -8.94 7.22
C ALA A 140 12.21 -8.40 8.63
N ALA A 141 10.93 -8.31 9.02
CA ALA A 141 10.54 -7.81 10.33
C ALA A 141 11.09 -8.70 11.46
N ARG A 142 11.02 -10.03 11.31
CA ARG A 142 11.56 -10.99 12.28
C ARG A 142 13.10 -10.99 12.33
N ALA A 143 13.75 -10.57 11.25
CA ALA A 143 15.19 -10.33 11.23
C ALA A 143 15.60 -8.99 11.89
N GLY A 144 14.63 -8.19 12.37
CA GLY A 144 14.86 -6.97 13.13
C GLY A 144 14.71 -5.66 12.32
N ALA A 145 14.32 -5.72 11.05
CA ALA A 145 14.14 -4.53 10.23
C ALA A 145 12.79 -3.83 10.53
N SER A 146 12.76 -2.50 10.37
CA SER A 146 11.49 -1.78 10.23
C SER A 146 10.96 -1.95 8.82
N VAL A 147 9.73 -2.45 8.67
CA VAL A 147 9.18 -2.83 7.38
C VAL A 147 8.00 -1.95 7.00
N VAL A 148 8.04 -1.37 5.80
CA VAL A 148 6.89 -0.78 5.13
C VAL A 148 6.49 -1.71 3.99
N ALA A 149 5.30 -2.30 4.06
CA ALA A 149 4.79 -3.17 3.01
C ALA A 149 3.73 -2.44 2.20
N LEU A 150 3.93 -2.36 0.89
CA LEU A 150 3.05 -1.66 -0.03
C LEU A 150 2.31 -2.67 -0.89
N GLU A 151 0.98 -2.60 -0.90
CA GLU A 151 0.14 -3.51 -1.69
C GLU A 151 -1.10 -2.76 -2.21
N MET A 152 -1.54 -3.06 -3.43
CA MET A 152 -2.70 -2.39 -4.03
C MET A 152 -4.02 -2.97 -3.51
N ASP A 153 -4.10 -4.29 -3.24
CA ASP A 153 -5.32 -4.91 -2.69
C ASP A 153 -5.48 -4.61 -1.18
N PRO A 154 -6.51 -3.84 -0.78
CA PRO A 154 -6.79 -3.59 0.64
C PRO A 154 -7.05 -4.89 1.42
N SER A 155 -7.54 -5.95 0.76
CA SER A 155 -7.89 -7.23 1.40
C SER A 155 -6.66 -8.00 1.85
N ALA A 156 -5.55 -7.87 1.11
CA ALA A 156 -4.25 -8.45 1.45
C ALA A 156 -3.56 -7.64 2.55
N VAL A 157 -3.60 -6.30 2.45
CA VAL A 157 -3.14 -5.37 3.50
C VAL A 157 -3.85 -5.63 4.83
N GLU A 158 -5.17 -5.87 4.82
CA GLU A 158 -5.95 -6.17 6.02
C GLU A 158 -5.48 -7.46 6.72
N VAL A 159 -5.04 -8.48 5.96
CA VAL A 159 -4.49 -9.72 6.55
C VAL A 159 -3.23 -9.41 7.36
N SER A 160 -2.28 -8.66 6.77
CA SER A 160 -1.06 -8.26 7.48
C SER A 160 -1.37 -7.30 8.64
N TRP A 161 -2.30 -6.36 8.45
CA TRP A 161 -2.70 -5.40 9.48
C TRP A 161 -3.26 -6.08 10.73
N ARG A 162 -4.12 -7.09 10.56
CA ARG A 162 -4.67 -7.87 11.68
C ARG A 162 -3.58 -8.58 12.49
N GLN A 163 -2.56 -9.12 11.83
CA GLN A 163 -1.41 -9.76 12.48
C GLN A 163 -0.55 -8.74 13.25
N VAL A 164 -0.34 -7.54 12.68
CA VAL A 164 0.36 -6.43 13.36
C VAL A 164 -0.39 -6.01 14.62
N VAL A 165 -1.70 -5.79 14.53
CA VAL A 165 -2.54 -5.39 15.68
C VAL A 165 -2.64 -6.50 16.74
N ALA A 166 -2.52 -7.77 16.35
CA ALA A 166 -2.43 -8.90 17.27
C ALA A 166 -1.08 -8.98 18.03
N GLY A 167 -0.11 -8.13 17.68
CA GLY A 167 1.17 -7.99 18.40
C GLY A 167 2.32 -8.81 17.84
N GLU A 168 2.23 -9.30 16.59
CA GLU A 168 3.24 -10.21 16.02
C GLU A 168 4.55 -9.50 15.60
N ALA A 169 4.51 -8.21 15.22
CA ALA A 169 5.70 -7.35 15.11
C ALA A 169 5.33 -5.87 15.18
N PRO A 170 5.91 -5.09 16.11
CA PRO A 170 5.57 -3.68 16.28
C PRO A 170 6.15 -2.77 15.19
N ALA A 171 7.16 -3.22 14.43
CA ALA A 171 7.87 -2.43 13.43
C ALA A 171 7.45 -2.73 11.98
N PHE A 172 6.29 -3.36 11.77
CA PHE A 172 5.74 -3.66 10.45
C PHE A 172 4.51 -2.78 10.19
N LEU A 173 4.61 -1.90 9.17
CA LEU A 173 3.56 -1.04 8.66
C LEU A 173 3.06 -1.50 7.26
N PRO A 174 1.94 -2.22 7.16
CA PRO A 174 1.30 -2.51 5.88
C PRO A 174 0.45 -1.32 5.42
N LEU A 175 0.60 -0.91 4.16
CA LEU A 175 -0.07 0.24 3.56
C LEU A 175 -0.69 -0.13 2.21
N VAL A 176 -1.86 0.43 1.95
CA VAL A 176 -2.48 0.30 0.64
C VAL A 176 -1.92 1.34 -0.33
N MET A 177 -1.25 0.91 -1.39
CA MET A 177 -0.67 1.79 -2.41
C MET A 177 -0.65 1.13 -3.79
N ASP A 178 -1.04 1.89 -4.82
CA ASP A 178 -0.85 1.51 -6.21
C ASP A 178 0.57 1.92 -6.65
N LEU A 179 1.42 0.95 -6.95
CA LEU A 179 2.82 1.21 -7.35
C LEU A 179 2.95 1.66 -8.81
N ALA A 180 1.91 1.50 -9.64
CA ALA A 180 1.85 2.11 -10.97
C ALA A 180 1.39 3.58 -10.90
N ASN A 181 0.88 4.02 -9.75
CA ASN A 181 0.53 5.40 -9.46
C ASN A 181 0.85 5.72 -7.97
N PRO A 182 2.15 5.72 -7.60
CA PRO A 182 2.58 5.86 -6.22
C PRO A 182 2.19 7.24 -5.67
N SER A 183 2.12 7.35 -4.34
CA SER A 183 1.81 8.63 -3.69
C SER A 183 2.72 9.76 -4.19
N PRO A 184 2.17 10.80 -4.86
CA PRO A 184 2.95 11.91 -5.38
C PRO A 184 3.21 12.95 -4.29
N GLY A 185 3.95 13.99 -4.64
CA GLY A 185 3.95 15.23 -3.86
C GLY A 185 2.55 15.85 -3.87
N LEU A 186 2.01 16.22 -2.71
CA LEU A 186 0.63 16.70 -2.56
C LEU A 186 0.54 17.95 -1.68
N GLY A 187 -0.58 18.68 -1.78
CA GLY A 187 -0.93 19.82 -0.95
C GLY A 187 -0.40 21.17 -1.45
N TRP A 188 -0.35 22.16 -0.57
CA TRP A 188 0.04 23.54 -0.92
C TRP A 188 1.40 23.57 -1.63
N GLY A 189 1.47 24.26 -2.77
CA GLY A 189 2.68 24.39 -3.58
C GLY A 189 3.22 23.07 -4.15
N HIS A 190 2.42 22.01 -4.19
CA HIS A 190 2.80 20.65 -4.63
C HIS A 190 3.89 19.98 -3.77
N ALA A 191 4.12 20.48 -2.55
CA ALA A 191 5.25 20.04 -1.71
C ALA A 191 4.91 19.91 -0.22
N GLU A 192 3.65 20.11 0.18
CA GLU A 192 3.23 19.98 1.59
C GLU A 192 3.40 18.56 2.14
N ARG A 193 3.17 17.55 1.28
CA ARG A 193 3.38 16.14 1.60
C ARG A 193 4.33 15.53 0.59
N SER A 194 5.38 14.88 1.08
CA SER A 194 6.39 14.19 0.27
C SER A 194 5.79 13.03 -0.54
N SER A 195 6.26 12.89 -1.77
CA SER A 195 6.08 11.71 -2.61
C SER A 195 6.71 10.46 -1.98
N LEU A 196 6.44 9.27 -2.54
CA LEU A 196 7.09 8.04 -2.10
C LEU A 196 8.62 8.13 -2.24
N ASN A 197 9.11 8.63 -3.38
CA ASN A 197 10.55 8.72 -3.67
C ASN A 197 11.29 9.65 -2.70
N GLU A 198 10.66 10.72 -2.23
CA GLU A 198 11.24 11.67 -1.27
C GLU A 198 11.27 11.14 0.17
N ARG A 199 10.54 10.06 0.48
CA ARG A 199 10.55 9.41 1.80
C ARG A 199 11.66 8.37 1.95
N GLY A 200 12.27 7.99 0.83
CA GLY A 200 13.35 7.03 0.79
C GLY A 200 14.71 7.71 0.89
N PRO A 201 15.80 6.98 0.61
CA PRO A 201 15.80 5.56 0.25
C PRO A 201 15.69 4.64 1.49
N ALA A 202 15.08 3.46 1.32
CA ALA A 202 15.18 2.36 2.27
C ALA A 202 16.55 1.66 2.17
N ASP A 203 16.97 0.97 3.22
CA ASP A 203 18.19 0.17 3.16
C ASP A 203 18.04 -0.99 2.18
N LEU A 204 16.87 -1.62 2.15
CA LEU A 204 16.53 -2.70 1.22
C LEU A 204 15.09 -2.51 0.68
N ALA A 205 14.92 -2.67 -0.64
CA ALA A 205 13.61 -2.90 -1.23
C ALA A 205 13.46 -4.37 -1.67
N LEU A 206 12.26 -4.92 -1.51
CA LEU A 206 11.86 -6.20 -2.08
C LEU A 206 10.93 -5.91 -3.27
N ALA A 207 11.28 -6.40 -4.46
CA ALA A 207 10.45 -6.32 -5.67
C ALA A 207 10.22 -7.75 -6.18
N LEU A 208 9.46 -8.53 -5.40
CA LEU A 208 9.30 -9.97 -5.60
C LEU A 208 8.12 -10.26 -6.53
N ALA A 209 8.42 -10.46 -7.81
CA ALA A 209 7.47 -10.64 -8.91
C ALA A 209 6.65 -9.37 -9.17
N LEU A 210 7.25 -8.19 -8.98
CA LEU A 210 6.60 -6.89 -9.27
C LEU A 210 6.79 -6.44 -10.73
N VAL A 211 7.98 -6.66 -11.29
CA VAL A 211 8.42 -6.03 -12.55
C VAL A 211 7.47 -6.32 -13.72
N HIS A 212 6.99 -7.55 -13.85
CA HIS A 212 6.06 -7.93 -14.92
C HIS A 212 4.70 -7.21 -14.84
N HIS A 213 4.21 -6.87 -13.64
CA HIS A 213 3.01 -6.06 -13.49
C HIS A 213 3.23 -4.61 -13.94
N LEU A 214 4.39 -4.02 -13.66
CA LEU A 214 4.70 -2.68 -14.12
C LEU A 214 4.95 -2.66 -15.64
N ALA A 215 5.81 -3.54 -16.13
CA ALA A 215 6.25 -3.53 -17.51
C ALA A 215 5.14 -3.97 -18.48
N ILE A 216 4.48 -5.11 -18.21
CA ILE A 216 3.52 -5.70 -19.14
C ILE A 216 2.11 -5.18 -18.89
N ALA A 217 1.66 -5.13 -17.63
CA ALA A 217 0.29 -4.71 -17.34
C ALA A 217 0.12 -3.19 -17.50
N ASN A 218 1.13 -2.39 -17.12
CA ASN A 218 1.09 -0.93 -17.11
C ASN A 218 1.97 -0.26 -18.19
N ASN A 219 2.62 -1.03 -19.08
CA ASN A 219 3.45 -0.52 -20.18
C ASN A 219 4.62 0.37 -19.74
N VAL A 220 5.22 0.10 -18.58
CA VAL A 220 6.39 0.86 -18.09
C VAL A 220 7.67 0.25 -18.67
N PRO A 221 8.53 1.01 -19.39
CA PRO A 221 9.81 0.50 -19.86
C PRO A 221 10.68 -0.04 -18.73
N LEU A 222 11.42 -1.14 -18.96
CA LEU A 222 12.30 -1.72 -17.94
C LEU A 222 13.35 -0.72 -17.41
N THR A 223 13.83 0.18 -18.28
CA THR A 223 14.75 1.27 -17.91
C THR A 223 14.13 2.22 -16.88
N ASP A 224 12.85 2.55 -17.02
CA ASP A 224 12.15 3.46 -16.13
C ASP A 224 11.81 2.76 -14.81
N VAL A 225 11.46 1.46 -14.86
CA VAL A 225 11.29 0.63 -13.65
C VAL A 225 12.61 0.57 -12.87
N ALA A 226 13.73 0.28 -13.54
CA ALA A 226 15.05 0.21 -12.91
C ALA A 226 15.46 1.55 -12.27
N ALA A 227 15.30 2.65 -13.00
CA ALA A 227 15.59 4.00 -12.50
C ALA A 227 14.72 4.36 -11.29
N TRP A 228 13.42 4.04 -11.35
CA TRP A 228 12.50 4.28 -10.24
C TRP A 228 12.88 3.47 -9.00
N LEU A 229 13.12 2.16 -9.13
CA LEU A 229 13.57 1.30 -8.02
C LEU A 229 14.89 1.79 -7.42
N ALA A 230 15.84 2.23 -8.26
CA ALA A 230 17.10 2.81 -7.79
C ALA A 230 16.88 4.05 -6.92
N GLY A 231 15.85 4.85 -7.21
CA GLY A 231 15.46 5.98 -6.38
C GLY A 231 14.93 5.61 -4.99
N LEU A 232 14.45 4.38 -4.78
CA LEU A 232 13.76 3.97 -3.55
C LEU A 232 14.66 3.27 -2.53
N CYS A 233 15.82 2.73 -2.92
CA CYS A 233 16.58 1.85 -2.03
C CYS A 233 18.10 1.88 -2.24
N GLN A 234 18.85 1.35 -1.26
CA GLN A 234 20.29 1.07 -1.35
C GLN A 234 20.57 -0.36 -1.82
N TRP A 235 19.81 -1.33 -1.35
CA TRP A 235 19.81 -2.71 -1.82
C TRP A 235 18.46 -3.07 -2.42
N LEU A 236 18.46 -3.98 -3.39
CA LEU A 236 17.26 -4.47 -4.02
C LEU A 236 17.33 -6.00 -4.12
N ILE A 237 16.31 -6.68 -3.60
CA ILE A 237 16.04 -8.08 -3.96
C ILE A 237 14.92 -8.07 -4.99
N LEU A 238 15.24 -8.45 -6.22
CA LEU A 238 14.32 -8.45 -7.34
C LEU A 238 14.06 -9.88 -7.79
N GLU A 239 12.80 -10.24 -8.02
CA GLU A 239 12.46 -11.49 -8.67
C GLU A 239 12.01 -11.24 -10.10
N TRP A 240 12.75 -11.82 -11.03
CA TRP A 240 12.43 -11.82 -12.45
C TRP A 240 11.45 -12.94 -12.78
N VAL A 241 10.43 -12.59 -13.57
CA VAL A 241 9.41 -13.54 -14.07
C VAL A 241 9.43 -13.51 -15.60
N PRO A 242 9.89 -14.57 -16.28
CA PRO A 242 10.02 -14.59 -17.74
C PRO A 242 8.65 -14.73 -18.44
N LYS A 243 8.61 -14.47 -19.75
CA LYS A 243 7.37 -14.57 -20.56
C LYS A 243 6.73 -15.96 -20.56
N ASP A 244 7.55 -16.99 -20.37
CA ASP A 244 7.08 -18.38 -20.31
C ASP A 244 6.42 -18.75 -18.97
N ASP A 245 6.48 -17.88 -17.97
CA ASP A 245 5.77 -18.07 -16.71
C ASP A 245 4.25 -18.01 -16.93
N PRO A 246 3.47 -18.92 -16.30
CA PRO A 246 2.01 -18.93 -16.42
C PRO A 246 1.36 -17.56 -16.14
N MET A 247 1.90 -16.79 -15.19
CA MET A 247 1.36 -15.47 -14.85
C MET A 247 1.56 -14.48 -16.00
N VAL A 248 2.74 -14.44 -16.61
CA VAL A 248 2.99 -13.53 -17.74
C VAL A 248 2.15 -13.93 -18.95
N ARG A 249 2.02 -15.22 -19.24
CA ARG A 249 1.13 -15.72 -20.30
C ARG A 249 -0.32 -15.27 -20.09
N ARG A 250 -0.81 -15.32 -18.86
CA ARG A 250 -2.17 -14.85 -18.52
C ARG A 250 -2.32 -13.33 -18.69
N LEU A 251 -1.31 -12.52 -18.37
CA LEU A 251 -1.34 -11.07 -18.64
C LEU A 251 -1.37 -10.78 -20.15
N LEU A 252 -0.65 -11.57 -20.94
CA LEU A 252 -0.59 -11.44 -22.40
C LEU A 252 -1.81 -12.03 -23.11
N ALA A 253 -2.58 -12.92 -22.47
CA ALA A 253 -3.72 -13.60 -23.11
C ALA A 253 -4.79 -12.66 -23.69
N SER A 254 -4.88 -11.42 -23.18
CA SER A 254 -5.86 -10.42 -23.59
C SER A 254 -5.27 -9.22 -24.35
N ARG A 255 -3.98 -9.25 -24.71
CA ARG A 255 -3.32 -8.14 -25.39
C ARG A 255 -2.25 -8.59 -26.36
N GLN A 256 -1.96 -7.76 -27.34
CA GLN A 256 -0.82 -7.99 -28.24
C GLN A 256 0.49 -7.90 -27.46
N ASP A 257 1.37 -8.88 -27.62
CA ASP A 257 2.73 -8.81 -27.08
C ASP A 257 3.56 -7.84 -27.94
N VAL A 258 3.81 -6.67 -27.38
CA VAL A 258 4.66 -5.62 -27.96
C VAL A 258 5.93 -5.39 -27.13
N PHE A 259 6.21 -6.29 -26.18
CA PHE A 259 7.24 -6.11 -25.15
C PHE A 259 8.54 -6.82 -25.56
N ASP A 260 9.11 -6.45 -26.71
CA ASP A 260 10.30 -7.14 -27.26
C ASP A 260 11.51 -7.07 -26.32
N GLY A 261 11.66 -5.96 -25.59
CA GLY A 261 12.70 -5.77 -24.58
C GLY A 261 12.43 -6.47 -23.25
N TYR A 262 11.27 -7.11 -23.06
CA TYR A 262 10.96 -7.86 -21.84
C TYR A 262 11.58 -9.26 -21.91
N CYS A 263 12.87 -9.33 -21.64
CA CYS A 263 13.67 -10.54 -21.51
C CYS A 263 14.71 -10.36 -20.41
N GLU A 264 15.36 -11.45 -20.00
CA GLU A 264 16.35 -11.40 -18.91
C GLU A 264 17.52 -10.46 -19.24
N GLN A 265 18.03 -10.50 -20.48
CA GLN A 265 19.06 -9.56 -20.93
C GLN A 265 18.58 -8.11 -20.87
N GLY A 266 17.35 -7.83 -21.33
CA GLY A 266 16.78 -6.47 -21.28
C GLY A 266 16.60 -5.95 -19.85
N LEU A 267 16.28 -6.83 -18.90
CA LEU A 267 16.26 -6.49 -17.48
C LEU A 267 17.68 -6.17 -16.96
N GLU A 268 18.65 -7.05 -17.21
CA GLU A 268 20.03 -6.86 -16.75
C GLU A 268 20.63 -5.57 -17.34
N ASP A 269 20.40 -5.29 -18.63
CA ASP A 269 20.82 -4.06 -19.30
C ASP A 269 20.20 -2.83 -18.64
N ALA A 270 18.88 -2.85 -18.38
CA ALA A 270 18.18 -1.76 -17.71
C ALA A 270 18.68 -1.51 -16.28
N LEU A 271 18.99 -2.58 -15.53
CA LEU A 271 19.51 -2.49 -14.16
C LEU A 271 20.97 -2.03 -14.12
N SER A 272 21.77 -2.34 -15.14
CA SER A 272 23.23 -2.12 -15.17
C SER A 272 23.66 -0.67 -14.92
N SER A 273 22.83 0.30 -15.33
CA SER A 273 23.09 1.73 -15.16
C SER A 273 22.94 2.20 -13.71
N TRP A 274 22.22 1.45 -12.88
CA TRP A 274 21.80 1.88 -11.54
C TRP A 274 22.27 0.95 -10.43
N PHE A 275 22.46 -0.32 -10.75
CA PHE A 275 22.78 -1.38 -9.80
C PHE A 275 24.00 -2.21 -10.25
N GLU A 276 24.70 -2.74 -9.26
CA GLU A 276 25.63 -3.85 -9.37
C GLU A 276 24.87 -5.14 -9.03
N VAL A 277 24.95 -6.15 -9.89
CA VAL A 277 24.41 -7.49 -9.60
C VAL A 277 25.41 -8.21 -8.69
N VAL A 278 25.06 -8.35 -7.41
CA VAL A 278 25.91 -9.00 -6.41
C VAL A 278 25.73 -10.51 -6.42
N GLN A 279 24.50 -10.98 -6.66
CA GLN A 279 24.20 -12.41 -6.73
C GLN A 279 22.95 -12.65 -7.58
N ARG A 280 22.92 -13.78 -8.29
CA ARG A 280 21.78 -14.23 -9.09
C ARG A 280 21.54 -15.71 -8.80
N GLU A 281 20.32 -16.06 -8.39
CA GLU A 281 19.96 -17.43 -7.98
C GLU A 281 18.63 -17.85 -8.60
N PRO A 282 18.55 -19.02 -9.26
CA PRO A 282 17.28 -19.54 -9.73
C PRO A 282 16.40 -19.98 -8.55
N VAL A 283 15.09 -19.71 -8.64
CA VAL A 283 14.11 -20.25 -7.69
C VAL A 283 13.79 -21.68 -8.13
N ARG A 284 14.20 -22.66 -7.32
CA ARG A 284 13.98 -24.09 -7.58
C ARG A 284 12.53 -24.38 -7.94
N SER A 285 12.32 -25.33 -8.85
CA SER A 285 10.99 -25.76 -9.31
C SER A 285 10.15 -24.62 -9.90
N SER A 286 10.80 -23.60 -10.50
CA SER A 286 10.17 -22.51 -11.24
C SER A 286 11.08 -22.00 -12.37
N GLN A 287 10.57 -21.10 -13.21
CA GLN A 287 11.35 -20.38 -14.24
C GLN A 287 11.86 -19.02 -13.74
N ARG A 288 11.67 -18.71 -12.45
CA ARG A 288 11.94 -17.38 -11.89
C ARG A 288 13.36 -17.31 -11.35
N THR A 289 13.92 -16.11 -11.40
CA THR A 289 15.29 -15.84 -10.93
C THR A 289 15.27 -14.72 -9.89
N LEU A 290 15.92 -14.92 -8.76
CA LEU A 290 16.16 -13.88 -7.76
C LEU A 290 17.51 -13.20 -8.00
N TYR A 291 17.50 -11.88 -7.93
CA TYR A 291 18.67 -11.03 -8.02
C TYR A 291 18.86 -10.31 -6.69
N LEU A 292 20.08 -10.34 -6.16
CA LEU A 292 20.54 -9.44 -5.11
C LEU A 292 21.37 -8.34 -5.76
N LEU A 293 20.89 -7.11 -5.64
CA LEU A 293 21.43 -5.94 -6.32
C LEU A 293 21.85 -4.90 -5.29
N ARG A 294 22.98 -4.23 -5.54
CA ARG A 294 23.47 -3.09 -4.76
C ARG A 294 23.43 -1.84 -5.62
N ARG A 295 22.89 -0.75 -5.11
CA ARG A 295 22.89 0.54 -5.81
C ARG A 295 24.32 1.02 -6.05
N ARG A 296 24.58 1.55 -7.25
CA ARG A 296 25.85 2.17 -7.65
C ARG A 296 26.03 3.57 -7.07
#